data_AF-A0A1D3L6G8-F1
#
_entry.id   AF-A0A1D3L6G8-F1
#
_cell.length_a   1.000
_cell.length_b   1.000
_cell.length_c   1.000
_cell.angle_alpha   90.00
_cell.angle_beta   90.00
_cell.angle_gamma   90.00
#
_symmetry.space_group_name_H-M   'P 1'
#
loop_
_entity.id
_entity.type
_entity.pdbx_description
1 polymer ?
#
loop_
_entity_poly.entity_id
_entity_poly.type
_entity_poly.pdbx_seq_one_letter_code
_entity_poly.pdbx_strand_id
1 'polypeptide(L)'
;MNDFVCRRLMAVKNSISDQLGKDESYQIIINNTILNNYCTNNKCSSNLEKINAGCLYLFDALFKDYSVFKNHNNINIVEYILIWLSYMLNLKEHVGATNLQYFYNVYIQGGDKYKNTITDVAGYTNYKDLIDQKIYFLNMDSNIISNFYEAFKLLCEMYIEFDESKPNCEEISEKARQFVEKYKELNEDSSITENSSYSQVLCTLSSDYDNLKNKCKHFPLLQEIKTTQLHAQSPAHNSAQGSKQLSTHGSEQLSTHGSEQLSEQRSTQGSEVTSPSSSIGNKLFTVLSIFGAIAFFLGISYKYSLFGLRKRAQKQHLREKIKNIKRINY
;
A
#
# COMPACT_ATOMS: atom_id res chain seq x y z
N MET A 1 -2.88 -7.31 -2.47
CA MET A 1 -2.65 -7.85 -3.81
C MET A 1 -3.40 -9.17 -3.98
N ASN A 2 -3.74 -9.55 -5.23
CA ASN A 2 -4.19 -10.91 -5.58
C ASN A 2 -3.88 -11.23 -7.06
N ASP A 3 -4.14 -12.48 -7.45
CA ASP A 3 -3.97 -12.96 -8.83
C ASP A 3 -4.73 -12.10 -9.86
N PHE A 4 -5.99 -11.74 -9.57
CA PHE A 4 -6.82 -10.92 -10.45
C PHE A 4 -6.14 -9.59 -10.83
N VAL A 5 -5.53 -8.91 -9.85
CA VAL A 5 -4.80 -7.66 -10.06
C VAL A 5 -3.51 -7.91 -10.84
N CYS A 6 -2.71 -8.88 -10.43
CA CYS A 6 -1.42 -9.16 -11.04
C CYS A 6 -1.53 -9.60 -12.50
N ARG A 7 -2.53 -10.41 -12.85
CA ARG A 7 -2.77 -10.79 -14.25
C ARG A 7 -3.05 -9.59 -15.15
N ARG A 8 -3.73 -8.55 -14.66
CA ARG A 8 -4.02 -7.33 -15.43
C ARG A 8 -2.77 -6.46 -15.61
N LEU A 9 -1.99 -6.28 -14.54
CA LEU A 9 -0.72 -5.56 -14.60
C LEU A 9 0.26 -6.26 -15.56
N MET A 10 0.40 -7.58 -15.44
CA MET A 10 1.26 -8.38 -16.30
C MET A 10 0.74 -8.46 -17.74
N ALA A 11 -0.57 -8.45 -17.96
CA ALA A 11 -1.13 -8.36 -19.31
C ALA A 11 -0.71 -7.04 -19.99
N VAL A 12 -0.69 -5.92 -19.26
CA VAL A 12 -0.21 -4.64 -19.80
C VAL A 12 1.29 -4.67 -20.06
N LYS A 13 2.11 -5.18 -19.11
CA LYS A 13 3.55 -5.38 -19.32
C LYS A 13 3.86 -6.22 -20.58
N ASN A 14 3.11 -7.30 -20.79
CA ASN A 14 3.31 -8.17 -21.96
C ASN A 14 2.79 -7.52 -23.25
N SER A 15 1.83 -6.60 -23.15
CA SER A 15 1.30 -5.87 -24.30
C SER A 15 2.20 -4.69 -24.68
N ILE A 16 2.77 -3.98 -23.69
CA ILE A 16 3.68 -2.85 -23.84
C ILE A 16 4.96 -3.22 -23.08
N SER A 17 5.97 -3.65 -23.83
CA SER A 17 7.26 -4.08 -23.29
C SER A 17 7.83 -3.05 -22.32
N ASP A 18 8.26 -3.53 -21.15
CA ASP A 18 8.97 -2.75 -20.13
C ASP A 18 10.47 -2.58 -20.46
N GLN A 19 10.83 -2.81 -21.73
CA GLN A 19 12.12 -2.54 -22.36
C GLN A 19 11.89 -1.75 -23.65
N LEU A 20 12.76 -0.76 -23.92
CA LEU A 20 12.71 0.02 -25.16
C LEU A 20 13.21 -0.80 -26.36
N GLY A 21 12.55 -0.60 -27.51
CA GLY A 21 13.03 -1.14 -28.78
C GLY A 21 14.34 -0.49 -29.23
N LYS A 22 14.95 -1.03 -30.29
CA LYS A 22 16.21 -0.51 -30.87
C LYS A 22 16.13 0.97 -31.28
N ASP A 23 14.92 1.46 -31.54
CA ASP A 23 14.62 2.84 -31.94
C ASP A 23 14.15 3.71 -30.76
N GLU A 24 14.33 3.24 -29.52
CA GLU A 24 13.82 3.86 -28.30
C GLU A 24 12.30 4.15 -28.35
N SER A 25 11.57 3.29 -29.05
CA SER A 25 10.11 3.34 -29.13
C SER A 25 9.45 2.22 -28.33
N TYR A 26 8.24 2.50 -27.86
CA TYR A 26 7.35 1.48 -27.35
C TYR A 26 6.54 0.89 -28.49
N GLN A 27 6.34 -0.42 -28.44
CA GLN A 27 5.45 -1.14 -29.35
C GLN A 27 4.37 -1.84 -28.56
N ILE A 28 3.16 -1.89 -29.13
CA ILE A 28 2.10 -2.74 -28.59
C ILE A 28 2.22 -4.10 -29.27
N ILE A 29 2.80 -5.06 -28.55
CA ILE A 29 3.17 -6.39 -29.06
C ILE A 29 1.94 -7.30 -29.12
N ILE A 30 1.07 -7.20 -28.11
CA ILE A 30 -0.14 -8.03 -27.95
C ILE A 30 -1.31 -7.10 -27.59
N ASN A 31 -2.55 -7.54 -27.81
CA ASN A 31 -3.77 -6.81 -27.46
C ASN A 31 -3.90 -5.42 -28.11
N ASN A 32 -3.26 -5.22 -29.26
CA ASN A 32 -3.26 -3.95 -29.98
C ASN A 32 -4.68 -3.40 -30.20
N THR A 33 -5.62 -4.25 -30.63
CA THR A 33 -7.03 -3.87 -30.82
C THR A 33 -7.69 -3.37 -29.52
N ILE A 34 -7.38 -3.99 -28.38
CA ILE A 34 -7.96 -3.62 -27.08
C ILE A 34 -7.38 -2.29 -26.60
N LEU A 35 -6.04 -2.17 -26.59
CA LEU A 35 -5.36 -0.98 -26.10
C LEU A 35 -5.61 0.24 -27.00
N ASN A 36 -5.73 0.03 -28.31
CA ASN A 36 -6.05 1.12 -29.24
C ASN A 36 -7.37 1.81 -28.94
N ASN A 37 -8.37 1.12 -28.39
CA ASN A 37 -9.65 1.74 -27.99
C ASN A 37 -9.48 2.79 -26.87
N TYR A 38 -8.36 2.76 -26.16
CA TYR A 38 -8.01 3.75 -25.14
C TYR A 38 -7.29 4.98 -25.72
N CYS A 39 -6.95 4.96 -27.01
CA CYS A 39 -6.38 6.11 -27.74
C CYS A 39 -7.44 6.88 -28.52
N THR A 40 -7.08 8.08 -28.98
CA THR A 40 -7.93 8.87 -29.88
C THR A 40 -7.97 8.19 -31.26
N ASN A 41 -9.12 8.21 -31.94
CA ASN A 41 -9.32 7.57 -33.25
C ASN A 41 -8.96 6.07 -33.29
N ASN A 42 -9.02 5.39 -32.14
CA ASN A 42 -8.65 3.99 -31.99
C ASN A 42 -7.24 3.65 -32.52
N LYS A 43 -6.26 4.55 -32.32
CA LYS A 43 -4.88 4.33 -32.73
C LYS A 43 -3.88 5.05 -31.82
N CYS A 44 -3.02 4.29 -31.15
CA CYS A 44 -1.93 4.83 -30.34
C CYS A 44 -0.69 5.07 -31.19
N SER A 45 -0.48 6.31 -31.62
CA SER A 45 0.57 6.69 -32.57
C SER A 45 1.88 7.01 -31.87
N SER A 46 1.84 7.71 -30.73
CA SER A 46 3.05 8.09 -29.97
C SER A 46 3.37 7.13 -28.82
N ASN A 47 4.62 7.17 -28.33
CA ASN A 47 5.03 6.44 -27.13
C ASN A 47 4.17 6.79 -25.91
N LEU A 48 3.92 8.08 -25.70
CA LEU A 48 3.09 8.56 -24.59
C LEU A 48 1.64 8.10 -24.73
N GLU A 49 1.09 8.07 -25.95
CA GLU A 49 -0.26 7.53 -26.18
C GLU A 49 -0.36 6.04 -25.86
N LYS A 50 0.66 5.25 -26.20
CA LYS A 50 0.72 3.82 -25.87
C LYS A 50 0.75 3.61 -24.35
N ILE A 51 1.63 4.32 -23.64
CA ILE A 51 1.69 4.27 -22.16
C ILE A 51 0.36 4.71 -21.55
N ASN A 52 -0.23 5.80 -22.07
CA ASN A 52 -1.52 6.30 -21.61
C ASN A 52 -2.64 5.27 -21.81
N ALA A 53 -2.66 4.57 -22.95
CA ALA A 53 -3.63 3.50 -23.19
C ALA A 53 -3.47 2.35 -22.19
N GLY A 54 -2.24 1.93 -21.90
CA GLY A 54 -1.96 0.92 -20.88
C GLY A 54 -2.41 1.35 -19.49
N CYS A 55 -2.09 2.58 -19.10
CA CYS A 55 -2.47 3.15 -17.80
C CYS A 55 -4.00 3.22 -17.65
N LEU A 56 -4.68 3.77 -18.65
CA LEU A 56 -6.13 3.90 -18.63
C LEU A 56 -6.83 2.52 -18.65
N TYR A 57 -6.29 1.56 -19.39
CA TYR A 57 -6.76 0.17 -19.35
C TYR A 57 -6.66 -0.42 -17.93
N LEU A 58 -5.56 -0.19 -17.22
CA LEU A 58 -5.41 -0.70 -15.84
C LEU A 58 -6.47 -0.10 -14.91
N PHE A 59 -6.70 1.21 -15.01
CA PHE A 59 -7.76 1.87 -14.23
C PHE A 59 -9.14 1.35 -14.60
N ASP A 60 -9.45 1.16 -15.88
CA ASP A 60 -10.73 0.55 -16.29
C ASP A 60 -10.86 -0.92 -15.82
N ALA A 61 -9.78 -1.69 -15.90
CA ALA A 61 -9.80 -3.11 -15.55
C ALA A 61 -9.84 -3.38 -14.04
N LEU A 62 -9.58 -2.37 -13.20
CA LEU A 62 -9.46 -2.49 -11.74
C LEU A 62 -10.43 -1.56 -10.97
N PHE A 63 -10.79 -0.41 -11.53
CA PHE A 63 -11.49 0.67 -10.80
C PHE A 63 -12.73 1.22 -11.52
N LYS A 64 -13.13 0.69 -12.68
CA LYS A 64 -14.24 1.23 -13.48
C LYS A 64 -15.55 1.43 -12.73
N ASP A 65 -15.90 0.47 -11.89
CA ASP A 65 -17.09 0.50 -11.06
C ASP A 65 -16.93 -0.47 -9.88
N TYR A 66 -17.92 -0.46 -8.97
CA TYR A 66 -17.95 -1.35 -7.82
C TYR A 66 -17.84 -2.85 -8.18
N SER A 67 -18.39 -3.28 -9.32
CA SER A 67 -18.38 -4.69 -9.73
C SER A 67 -16.97 -5.17 -10.10
N VAL A 68 -16.13 -4.27 -10.60
CA VAL A 68 -14.72 -4.52 -10.89
C VAL A 68 -13.89 -4.39 -9.60
N PHE A 69 -14.09 -3.30 -8.86
CA PHE A 69 -13.33 -3.00 -7.65
C PHE A 69 -13.47 -4.10 -6.57
N LYS A 70 -14.66 -4.69 -6.42
CA LYS A 70 -14.91 -5.72 -5.40
C LYS A 70 -14.04 -6.98 -5.52
N ASN A 71 -13.42 -7.22 -6.68
CA ASN A 71 -12.52 -8.35 -6.88
C ASN A 71 -11.21 -8.22 -6.11
N HIS A 72 -10.84 -7.00 -5.65
CA HIS A 72 -9.67 -6.79 -4.81
C HIS A 72 -9.95 -5.95 -3.56
N ASN A 73 -10.99 -5.10 -3.55
CA ASN A 73 -11.39 -4.25 -2.41
C ASN A 73 -10.23 -3.47 -1.77
N ASN A 74 -9.24 -3.08 -2.57
CA ASN A 74 -8.01 -2.48 -2.07
C ASN A 74 -7.64 -1.26 -2.92
N ILE A 75 -7.75 -0.07 -2.33
CA ILE A 75 -7.43 1.19 -3.01
C ILE A 75 -5.92 1.37 -3.25
N ASN A 76 -5.06 0.71 -2.45
CA ASN A 76 -3.61 0.79 -2.61
C ASN A 76 -3.12 0.12 -3.90
N ILE A 77 -3.98 -0.59 -4.64
CA ILE A 77 -3.63 -1.08 -5.98
C ILE A 77 -3.24 0.06 -6.95
N VAL A 78 -3.70 1.29 -6.68
CA VAL A 78 -3.25 2.49 -7.41
C VAL A 78 -1.74 2.66 -7.32
N GLU A 79 -1.11 2.32 -6.19
CA GLU A 79 0.35 2.40 -6.03
C GLU A 79 1.08 1.56 -7.06
N TYR A 80 0.60 0.34 -7.34
CA TYR A 80 1.22 -0.55 -8.35
C TYR A 80 1.02 -0.05 -9.78
N ILE A 81 -0.15 0.53 -10.09
CA ILE A 81 -0.39 1.15 -11.40
C ILE A 81 0.58 2.33 -11.60
N LEU A 82 0.80 3.14 -10.55
CA LEU A 82 1.70 4.29 -10.60
C LEU A 82 3.18 3.89 -10.60
N ILE A 83 3.58 2.82 -9.92
CA ILE A 83 4.94 2.25 -10.04
C ILE A 83 5.22 1.87 -11.50
N TRP A 84 4.30 1.12 -12.14
CA TRP A 84 4.44 0.76 -13.55
C TRP A 84 4.47 2.00 -14.45
N LEU A 85 3.54 2.95 -14.27
CA LEU A 85 3.48 4.17 -15.08
C LEU A 85 4.78 4.98 -14.96
N SER A 86 5.26 5.20 -13.74
CA SER A 86 6.49 5.94 -13.47
C SER A 86 7.71 5.25 -14.05
N TYR A 87 7.79 3.93 -13.93
CA TYR A 87 8.87 3.16 -14.54
C TYR A 87 8.90 3.34 -16.06
N MET A 88 7.75 3.13 -16.72
CA MET A 88 7.62 3.25 -18.17
C MET A 88 7.93 4.66 -18.69
N LEU A 89 7.56 5.71 -17.95
CA LEU A 89 7.86 7.09 -18.36
C LEU A 89 9.33 7.47 -18.14
N ASN A 90 10.02 6.82 -17.18
CA ASN A 90 11.42 7.07 -16.85
C ASN A 90 12.42 6.31 -17.73
N LEU A 91 12.00 5.27 -18.45
CA LEU A 91 12.87 4.55 -19.39
C LEU A 91 13.36 5.42 -20.56
N LYS A 92 12.66 6.51 -20.89
CA LYS A 92 13.07 7.44 -21.95
C LYS A 92 13.59 8.75 -21.35
N GLU A 93 14.80 9.13 -21.71
CA GLU A 93 15.34 10.44 -21.33
C GLU A 93 14.54 11.58 -21.98
N HIS A 94 14.44 12.71 -21.29
CA HIS A 94 13.76 13.90 -21.78
C HIS A 94 14.50 15.17 -21.38
N VAL A 95 14.49 16.18 -22.25
CA VAL A 95 15.06 17.51 -21.98
C VAL A 95 13.93 18.47 -21.60
N GLY A 96 13.94 18.99 -20.38
CA GLY A 96 12.92 19.93 -19.87
C GLY A 96 12.03 19.31 -18.79
N ALA A 97 10.71 19.54 -18.84
CA ALA A 97 9.78 18.92 -17.90
C ALA A 97 9.90 17.40 -17.97
N THR A 98 9.79 16.71 -16.81
CA THR A 98 9.87 15.24 -16.80
C THR A 98 8.71 14.65 -17.60
N ASN A 99 8.92 13.49 -18.24
CA ASN A 99 7.86 12.77 -18.96
C ASN A 99 6.64 12.55 -18.06
N LEU A 100 6.87 12.36 -16.76
CA LEU A 100 5.84 12.24 -15.71
C LEU A 100 4.99 13.48 -15.54
N GLN A 101 5.62 14.66 -15.37
CA GLN A 101 4.89 15.90 -15.22
C GLN A 101 4.10 16.26 -16.48
N TYR A 102 4.70 16.05 -17.65
CA TYR A 102 4.03 16.24 -18.93
C TYR A 102 2.81 15.30 -19.07
N PHE A 103 2.99 14.01 -18.77
CA PHE A 103 1.93 13.01 -18.84
C PHE A 103 0.74 13.39 -17.95
N TYR A 104 1.02 13.79 -16.71
CA TYR A 104 -0.02 14.21 -15.78
C TYR A 104 -0.78 15.43 -16.29
N ASN A 105 -0.08 16.48 -16.72
CA ASN A 105 -0.72 17.70 -17.19
C ASN A 105 -1.58 17.46 -18.44
N VAL A 106 -1.09 16.66 -19.39
CA VAL A 106 -1.79 16.42 -20.66
C VAL A 106 -2.93 15.42 -20.50
N TYR A 107 -2.68 14.26 -19.91
CA TYR A 107 -3.65 13.16 -19.91
C TYR A 107 -4.51 13.12 -18.65
N ILE A 108 -3.91 13.30 -17.48
CA ILE A 108 -4.62 13.15 -16.19
C ILE A 108 -5.42 14.42 -15.87
N GLN A 109 -4.76 15.58 -15.90
CA GLN A 109 -5.37 16.88 -15.62
C GLN A 109 -6.09 17.44 -16.85
N GLY A 110 -5.47 17.37 -18.03
CA GLY A 110 -6.04 17.89 -19.27
C GLY A 110 -7.13 17.01 -19.86
N GLY A 111 -6.93 15.69 -19.85
CA GLY A 111 -7.82 14.72 -20.49
C GLY A 111 -9.13 14.46 -19.75
N ASP A 112 -10.17 14.10 -20.49
CA ASP A 112 -11.49 13.78 -19.94
C ASP A 112 -11.58 12.34 -19.42
N LYS A 113 -10.81 11.41 -20.01
CA LYS A 113 -10.92 9.97 -19.71
C LYS A 113 -10.62 9.62 -18.24
N TYR A 114 -9.70 10.33 -17.58
CA TYR A 114 -9.38 10.11 -16.16
C TYR A 114 -10.37 10.80 -15.20
N LYS A 115 -11.22 11.69 -15.70
CA LYS A 115 -12.26 12.39 -14.92
C LYS A 115 -13.61 11.68 -15.00
N ASN A 116 -13.68 10.55 -15.71
CA ASN A 116 -14.88 9.73 -15.79
C ASN A 116 -15.29 9.29 -14.38
N THR A 117 -16.58 9.47 -14.07
CA THR A 117 -17.09 9.18 -12.74
C THR A 117 -17.13 7.68 -12.50
N ILE A 118 -16.54 7.25 -11.37
CA ILE A 118 -16.65 5.90 -10.85
C ILE A 118 -17.86 5.88 -9.91
N THR A 119 -18.82 5.00 -10.19
CA THR A 119 -20.04 4.89 -9.39
C THR A 119 -19.87 3.86 -8.28
N ASP A 120 -20.54 4.11 -7.15
CA ASP A 120 -20.74 3.16 -6.06
C ASP A 120 -19.46 2.65 -5.37
N VAL A 121 -18.37 3.43 -5.41
CA VAL A 121 -17.19 3.21 -4.56
C VAL A 121 -16.95 4.42 -3.66
N ALA A 122 -16.77 4.18 -2.36
CA ALA A 122 -16.55 5.23 -1.37
C ALA A 122 -15.08 5.71 -1.38
N GLY A 123 -14.87 7.01 -1.19
CA GLY A 123 -13.54 7.62 -0.97
C GLY A 123 -12.95 8.35 -2.18
N TYR A 124 -13.47 8.14 -3.39
CA TYR A 124 -12.98 8.77 -4.62
C TYR A 124 -14.10 8.87 -5.66
N THR A 125 -14.00 9.82 -6.60
CA THR A 125 -15.07 10.03 -7.60
C THR A 125 -14.67 9.67 -9.02
N ASN A 126 -13.38 9.61 -9.32
CA ASN A 126 -12.84 9.33 -10.66
C ASN A 126 -11.37 8.87 -10.54
N TYR A 127 -10.74 8.46 -11.65
CA TYR A 127 -9.34 7.98 -11.63
C TYR A 127 -8.34 9.07 -11.29
N LYS A 128 -8.58 10.33 -11.70
CA LYS A 128 -7.73 11.45 -11.32
C LYS A 128 -7.69 11.62 -9.80
N ASP A 129 -8.83 11.54 -9.11
CA ASP A 129 -8.86 11.65 -7.64
C ASP A 129 -7.99 10.58 -6.96
N LEU A 130 -7.95 9.35 -7.52
CA LEU A 130 -7.08 8.27 -7.04
C LEU A 130 -5.60 8.59 -7.24
N ILE A 131 -5.25 9.11 -8.42
CA ILE A 131 -3.87 9.48 -8.79
C ILE A 131 -3.38 10.67 -7.95
N ASP A 132 -4.23 11.67 -7.75
CA ASP A 132 -3.89 12.90 -6.99
C ASP A 132 -3.47 12.58 -5.55
N GLN A 133 -4.09 11.57 -4.93
CA GLN A 133 -3.72 11.11 -3.58
C GLN A 133 -2.31 10.49 -3.51
N LYS A 134 -1.78 10.06 -4.65
CA LYS A 134 -0.51 9.35 -4.79
C LYS A 134 0.42 10.06 -5.78
N ILE A 135 0.26 11.36 -5.95
CA ILE A 135 0.98 12.17 -6.95
C ILE A 135 2.50 12.17 -6.74
N TYR A 136 2.98 11.82 -5.53
CA TYR A 136 4.41 11.70 -5.22
C TYR A 136 5.13 10.67 -6.10
N PHE A 137 4.45 9.66 -6.62
CA PHE A 137 5.04 8.70 -7.57
C PHE A 137 5.55 9.37 -8.85
N LEU A 138 4.99 10.52 -9.23
CA LEU A 138 5.39 11.25 -10.44
C LEU A 138 6.69 12.05 -10.26
N ASN A 139 7.15 12.22 -9.02
CA ASN A 139 8.36 12.95 -8.67
C ASN A 139 9.40 12.05 -7.99
N MET A 140 9.11 10.76 -7.85
CA MET A 140 10.03 9.81 -7.23
C MET A 140 11.24 9.58 -8.13
N ASP A 141 12.41 9.45 -7.51
CA ASP A 141 13.66 9.15 -8.22
C ASP A 141 13.51 7.90 -9.09
N SER A 142 14.05 7.95 -10.30
CA SER A 142 13.89 6.87 -11.28
C SER A 142 14.53 5.57 -10.82
N ASN A 143 15.64 5.62 -10.07
CA ASN A 143 16.28 4.41 -9.54
C ASN A 143 15.42 3.79 -8.44
N ILE A 144 14.85 4.62 -7.56
CA ILE A 144 13.91 4.15 -6.52
C ILE A 144 12.69 3.49 -7.17
N ILE A 145 12.09 4.12 -8.18
CA ILE A 145 10.97 3.56 -8.95
C ILE A 145 11.36 2.23 -9.61
N SER A 146 12.54 2.14 -10.22
CA SER A 146 13.03 0.91 -10.83
C SER A 146 13.14 -0.22 -9.81
N ASN A 147 13.70 0.05 -8.63
CA ASN A 147 13.81 -0.94 -7.56
C ASN A 147 12.44 -1.39 -7.05
N PHE A 148 11.48 -0.47 -6.87
CA PHE A 148 10.11 -0.83 -6.52
C PHE A 148 9.43 -1.66 -7.61
N TYR A 149 9.63 -1.32 -8.89
CA TYR A 149 9.03 -2.05 -10.00
C TYR A 149 9.57 -3.48 -10.11
N GLU A 150 10.86 -3.70 -9.86
CA GLU A 150 11.45 -5.04 -9.78
C GLU A 150 10.84 -5.89 -8.66
N ALA A 151 10.75 -5.35 -7.45
CA ALA A 151 10.12 -6.04 -6.32
C ALA A 151 8.64 -6.35 -6.60
N PHE A 152 7.92 -5.37 -7.18
CA PHE A 152 6.53 -5.53 -7.59
C PHE A 152 6.35 -6.64 -8.64
N LYS A 153 7.24 -6.75 -9.64
CA LYS A 153 7.19 -7.82 -10.65
C LYS A 153 7.31 -9.20 -10.00
N LEU A 154 8.32 -9.39 -9.14
CA LEU A 154 8.52 -10.63 -8.40
C LEU A 154 7.29 -11.00 -7.56
N LEU A 155 6.70 -10.01 -6.88
CA LEU A 155 5.47 -10.20 -6.11
C LEU A 155 4.33 -10.69 -7.01
N CYS A 156 4.14 -10.06 -8.17
CA CYS A 156 3.06 -10.46 -9.08
C CYS A 156 3.26 -11.82 -9.73
N GLU A 157 4.48 -12.18 -10.06
CA GLU A 157 4.80 -13.53 -10.57
C GLU A 157 4.44 -14.60 -9.53
N MET A 158 4.76 -14.37 -8.25
CA MET A 158 4.33 -15.26 -7.17
C MET A 158 2.81 -15.36 -7.08
N TYR A 159 2.08 -14.24 -7.12
CA TYR A 159 0.62 -14.25 -7.06
C TYR A 159 -0.06 -14.93 -8.25
N ILE A 160 0.57 -14.89 -9.43
CA ILE A 160 0.02 -15.52 -10.67
C ILE A 160 0.23 -17.03 -10.67
N GLU A 161 1.37 -17.49 -10.16
CA GLU A 161 1.71 -18.91 -10.08
C GLU A 161 1.09 -19.59 -8.85
N PHE A 162 0.74 -18.82 -7.82
CA PHE A 162 0.10 -19.34 -6.62
C PHE A 162 -1.38 -19.68 -6.85
N ASP A 163 -1.70 -20.97 -6.81
CA ASP A 163 -3.07 -21.46 -6.80
C ASP A 163 -3.59 -21.60 -5.35
N GLU A 164 -4.59 -20.82 -4.99
CA GLU A 164 -5.23 -20.89 -3.67
C GLU A 164 -5.91 -22.23 -3.38
N SER A 165 -6.41 -22.91 -4.42
CA SER A 165 -7.10 -24.20 -4.29
C SER A 165 -6.13 -25.36 -4.12
N LYS A 166 -4.91 -25.21 -4.65
CA LYS A 166 -3.83 -26.19 -4.53
C LYS A 166 -2.47 -25.49 -4.33
N PRO A 167 -2.20 -24.97 -3.13
CA PRO A 167 -0.95 -24.25 -2.84
C PRO A 167 0.29 -25.11 -3.13
N ASN A 168 1.02 -24.80 -4.20
CA ASN A 168 2.34 -25.38 -4.48
C ASN A 168 3.43 -24.36 -4.14
N CYS A 169 3.82 -24.30 -2.86
CA CYS A 169 4.80 -23.32 -2.39
C CYS A 169 6.25 -23.63 -2.82
N GLU A 170 6.54 -24.85 -3.26
CA GLU A 170 7.90 -25.26 -3.67
C GLU A 170 8.31 -24.55 -4.97
N GLU A 171 7.41 -24.48 -5.95
CA GLU A 171 7.64 -23.90 -7.27
C GLU A 171 7.86 -22.37 -7.22
N ILE A 172 7.23 -21.69 -6.25
CA ILE A 172 7.32 -20.23 -6.07
C ILE A 172 8.37 -19.81 -5.01
N SER A 173 9.02 -20.76 -4.35
CA SER A 173 9.96 -20.50 -3.25
C SER A 173 11.18 -19.67 -3.68
N GLU A 174 11.71 -19.92 -4.88
CA GLU A 174 12.87 -19.19 -5.39
C GLU A 174 12.51 -17.72 -5.69
N LYS A 175 11.32 -17.46 -6.23
CA LYS A 175 10.82 -16.08 -6.40
C LYS A 175 10.62 -15.37 -5.07
N ALA A 176 10.16 -16.09 -4.05
CA ALA A 176 10.03 -15.55 -2.70
C ALA A 176 11.39 -15.15 -2.10
N ARG A 177 12.44 -15.93 -2.35
CA ARG A 177 13.81 -15.60 -1.94
C ARG A 177 14.32 -14.35 -2.65
N GLN A 178 14.13 -14.25 -3.96
CA GLN A 178 14.50 -13.07 -4.76
C GLN A 178 13.74 -11.82 -4.30
N PHE A 179 12.44 -11.94 -3.99
CA PHE A 179 11.66 -10.84 -3.45
C PHE A 179 12.21 -10.36 -2.10
N VAL A 180 12.55 -11.27 -1.19
CA VAL A 180 13.09 -10.91 0.14
C VAL A 180 14.43 -10.20 0.01
N GLU A 181 15.30 -10.65 -0.89
CA GLU A 181 16.58 -9.99 -1.20
C GLU A 181 16.35 -8.58 -1.75
N LYS A 182 15.46 -8.42 -2.73
CA LYS A 182 15.13 -7.11 -3.29
C LYS A 182 14.46 -6.17 -2.27
N TYR A 183 13.59 -6.71 -1.43
CA TYR A 183 12.94 -5.97 -0.36
C TYR A 183 13.96 -5.48 0.68
N LYS A 184 14.98 -6.29 0.99
CA LYS A 184 16.05 -5.87 1.88
C LYS A 184 16.79 -4.65 1.32
N GLU A 185 17.15 -4.64 0.04
CA GLU A 185 17.78 -3.48 -0.59
C GLU A 185 16.91 -2.21 -0.44
N LEU A 186 15.61 -2.32 -0.73
CA LEU A 186 14.66 -1.22 -0.57
C LEU A 186 14.55 -0.73 0.90
N ASN A 187 14.65 -1.64 1.87
CA ASN A 187 14.55 -1.33 3.30
C ASN A 187 15.87 -0.78 3.89
N GLU A 188 16.99 -0.94 3.20
CA GLU A 188 18.28 -0.37 3.60
C GLU A 188 18.54 1.02 3.01
N ASP A 189 17.78 1.42 1.99
CA ASP A 189 17.83 2.74 1.39
C ASP A 189 17.14 3.79 2.28
N SER A 190 17.92 4.73 2.83
CA SER A 190 17.39 5.79 3.70
C SER A 190 16.48 6.76 2.95
N SER A 191 16.66 6.95 1.64
CA SER A 191 15.77 7.79 0.83
C SER A 191 14.35 7.23 0.77
N ILE A 192 14.19 5.93 0.97
CA ILE A 192 12.92 5.23 1.06
C ILE A 192 12.40 5.22 2.50
N THR A 193 13.21 4.80 3.46
CA THR A 193 12.76 4.56 4.84
C THR A 193 12.52 5.84 5.65
N GLU A 194 13.22 6.93 5.33
CA GLU A 194 13.00 8.25 5.94
C GLU A 194 11.85 9.02 5.28
N ASN A 195 11.44 8.63 4.06
CA ASN A 195 10.32 9.23 3.37
C ASN A 195 9.01 8.51 3.72
N SER A 196 8.09 9.23 4.39
CA SER A 196 6.79 8.65 4.82
C SER A 196 5.95 8.07 3.67
N SER A 197 5.99 8.67 2.48
CA SER A 197 5.23 8.18 1.33
C SER A 197 5.87 6.93 0.73
N TYR A 198 7.20 6.83 0.71
CA TYR A 198 7.90 5.71 0.08
C TYR A 198 7.92 4.50 1.02
N SER A 199 8.11 4.74 2.32
CA SER A 199 7.92 3.73 3.35
C SER A 199 6.51 3.16 3.37
N GLN A 200 5.46 3.95 3.04
CA GLN A 200 4.12 3.41 2.85
C GLN A 200 4.06 2.37 1.72
N VAL A 201 4.73 2.63 0.59
CA VAL A 201 4.81 1.66 -0.53
C VAL A 201 5.53 0.38 -0.09
N LEU A 202 6.60 0.52 0.68
CA LEU A 202 7.32 -0.60 1.26
C LEU A 202 6.43 -1.42 2.20
N CYS A 203 5.61 -0.76 3.04
CA CYS A 203 4.62 -1.41 3.88
C CYS A 203 3.55 -2.15 3.06
N THR A 204 3.09 -1.58 1.93
CA THR A 204 2.13 -2.24 1.03
C THR A 204 2.74 -3.52 0.44
N LEU A 205 3.97 -3.44 -0.08
CA LEU A 205 4.71 -4.61 -0.59
C LEU A 205 4.92 -5.69 0.48
N SER A 206 5.32 -5.27 1.68
CA SER A 206 5.53 -6.17 2.82
C SER A 206 4.24 -6.90 3.21
N SER A 207 3.16 -6.15 3.40
CA SER A 207 1.85 -6.70 3.75
C SER A 207 1.35 -7.70 2.71
N ASP A 208 1.53 -7.38 1.43
CA ASP A 208 1.12 -8.24 0.34
C ASP A 208 2.01 -9.48 0.18
N TYR A 209 3.29 -9.42 0.54
CA TYR A 209 4.14 -10.60 0.64
C TYR A 209 3.75 -11.48 1.84
N ASP A 210 3.53 -10.87 3.00
CA ASP A 210 3.15 -11.59 4.22
C ASP A 210 1.84 -12.37 4.05
N ASN A 211 0.90 -11.86 3.25
CA ASN A 211 -0.30 -12.58 2.85
C ASN A 211 -0.01 -13.90 2.12
N LEU A 212 0.98 -13.93 1.21
CA LEU A 212 1.43 -15.17 0.55
C LEU A 212 2.19 -16.05 1.53
N LYS A 213 3.12 -15.49 2.30
CA LYS A 213 3.91 -16.23 3.29
C LYS A 213 3.04 -16.90 4.35
N ASN A 214 1.94 -16.29 4.78
CA ASN A 214 1.01 -16.91 5.72
C ASN A 214 0.36 -18.18 5.16
N LYS A 215 0.19 -18.26 3.84
CA LYS A 215 -0.25 -19.47 3.13
C LYS A 215 0.93 -20.42 2.85
N CYS A 216 2.11 -19.90 2.58
CA CYS A 216 3.36 -20.61 2.32
C CYS A 216 4.38 -20.44 3.46
N LYS A 217 4.17 -21.13 4.59
CA LYS A 217 4.91 -20.89 5.85
C LYS A 217 6.43 -21.08 5.79
N HIS A 218 6.95 -21.78 4.77
CA HIS A 218 8.39 -21.98 4.56
C HIS A 218 9.08 -20.82 3.85
N PHE A 219 8.33 -19.81 3.40
CA PHE A 219 8.89 -18.61 2.79
C PHE A 219 9.79 -17.85 3.78
N PRO A 220 10.90 -17.26 3.30
CA PRO A 220 11.78 -16.47 4.15
C PRO A 220 11.03 -15.30 4.80
N LEU A 221 11.47 -14.90 5.99
CA LEU A 221 10.93 -13.71 6.66
C LEU A 221 11.50 -12.45 6.01
N LEU A 222 10.67 -11.41 5.90
CA LEU A 222 11.15 -10.08 5.63
C LEU A 222 11.89 -9.55 6.86
N GLN A 223 12.91 -8.73 6.64
CA GLN A 223 13.56 -8.00 7.72
C GLN A 223 12.60 -6.94 8.28
N GLU A 224 12.72 -6.64 9.57
CA GLU A 224 11.97 -5.56 10.18
C GLU A 224 12.29 -4.23 9.48
N ILE A 225 11.24 -3.43 9.27
CA ILE A 225 11.38 -2.16 8.56
C ILE A 225 12.18 -1.20 9.42
N LYS A 226 13.27 -0.65 8.89
CA LYS A 226 14.07 0.38 9.56
C LYS A 226 13.40 1.75 9.40
N THR A 227 12.16 1.91 9.89
CA THR A 227 11.44 3.18 9.77
C THR A 227 11.63 4.04 11.02
N THR A 228 12.14 5.25 10.84
CA THR A 228 12.43 6.17 11.96
C THR A 228 11.17 6.84 12.52
N GLN A 229 9.98 6.78 11.86
CA GLN A 229 8.82 7.60 12.27
C GLN A 229 7.39 7.02 12.13
N LEU A 230 7.18 5.71 11.94
CA LEU A 230 5.81 5.15 11.94
C LEU A 230 5.43 4.49 13.27
N HIS A 231 5.47 5.25 14.36
CA HIS A 231 4.69 4.92 15.56
C HIS A 231 3.26 5.46 15.43
N ALA A 232 2.46 4.82 14.58
CA ALA A 232 1.00 4.80 14.72
C ALA A 232 0.39 3.63 13.93
N GLN A 233 -0.05 2.61 14.68
CA GLN A 233 -1.00 1.55 14.29
C GLN A 233 -0.54 0.53 13.23
N SER A 234 0.21 -0.47 13.69
CA SER A 234 0.00 -1.86 13.24
C SER A 234 -0.53 -2.67 14.44
N PRO A 235 -1.56 -3.53 14.30
CA PRO A 235 -2.04 -4.35 15.39
C PRO A 235 -1.02 -5.46 15.66
N ALA A 236 -0.26 -5.31 16.74
CA ALA A 236 0.64 -6.34 17.23
C ALA A 236 -0.16 -7.61 17.60
N HIS A 237 0.06 -8.70 16.85
CA HIS A 237 -0.34 -10.03 17.27
C HIS A 237 0.68 -10.55 18.29
N ASN A 238 0.25 -10.59 19.56
CA ASN A 238 0.93 -11.34 20.62
C ASN A 238 0.76 -12.84 20.38
N SER A 239 1.86 -13.55 20.15
CA SER A 239 1.91 -15.00 20.39
C SER A 239 3.36 -15.50 20.46
N ALA A 240 3.93 -15.52 21.66
CA ALA A 240 5.02 -16.42 22.04
C ALA A 240 5.20 -16.48 23.58
N GLN A 241 4.67 -17.53 24.19
CA GLN A 241 5.16 -18.17 25.42
C GLN A 241 4.56 -19.58 25.38
N GLY A 242 5.26 -20.69 25.37
CA GLY A 242 6.68 -20.99 25.51
C GLY A 242 6.70 -22.47 25.88
N SER A 243 6.92 -23.37 24.91
CA SER A 243 7.10 -24.79 25.18
C SER A 243 8.59 -25.10 25.15
N LYS A 244 9.15 -25.45 26.32
CA LYS A 244 10.40 -26.20 26.44
C LYS A 244 10.19 -27.29 27.48
N GLN A 245 9.85 -28.48 27.01
CA GLN A 245 10.20 -29.73 27.67
C GLN A 245 11.66 -30.03 27.34
N LEU A 246 12.50 -30.26 28.35
CA LEU A 246 13.58 -31.23 28.24
C LEU A 246 13.78 -31.89 29.61
N SER A 247 13.61 -33.21 29.60
CA SER A 247 13.83 -34.15 30.68
C SER A 247 15.30 -34.54 30.78
N THR A 248 15.83 -34.67 32.00
CA THR A 248 16.84 -35.68 32.33
C THR A 248 16.76 -36.07 33.81
N HIS A 249 16.60 -37.38 34.06
CA HIS A 249 16.97 -38.09 35.29
C HIS A 249 18.42 -37.73 35.70
N GLY A 250 18.89 -37.73 36.95
CA GLY A 250 18.45 -38.31 38.21
C GLY A 250 19.70 -38.89 38.90
N SER A 251 20.05 -38.42 40.10
CA SER A 251 20.81 -39.16 41.12
C SER A 251 20.83 -38.40 42.45
N GLU A 252 20.50 -39.11 43.51
CA GLU A 252 20.55 -38.72 44.92
C GLU A 252 22.00 -38.61 45.43
N GLN A 253 22.27 -37.72 46.39
CA GLN A 253 22.68 -38.14 47.74
C GLN A 253 22.77 -36.98 48.74
N LEU A 254 22.41 -37.35 49.97
CA LEU A 254 22.28 -36.62 51.21
C LEU A 254 23.63 -36.55 51.95
N SER A 255 23.98 -35.40 52.56
CA SER A 255 24.63 -35.38 53.88
C SER A 255 24.69 -33.98 54.51
N THR A 256 24.40 -33.96 55.81
CA THR A 256 24.38 -32.86 56.79
C THR A 256 25.68 -32.82 57.60
N HIS A 257 26.20 -31.62 57.86
CA HIS A 257 26.97 -31.13 59.03
C HIS A 257 27.62 -29.79 58.57
N GLY A 258 27.52 -28.62 59.19
CA GLY A 258 27.40 -28.27 60.60
C GLY A 258 28.75 -27.67 61.06
N SER A 259 28.93 -26.34 60.98
CA SER A 259 29.61 -25.53 62.02
C SER A 259 29.66 -24.05 61.69
N GLU A 260 29.40 -23.26 62.73
CA GLU A 260 29.51 -21.81 62.83
C GLU A 260 30.95 -21.31 62.64
N GLN A 261 31.12 -20.11 62.06
CA GLN A 261 31.91 -19.09 62.75
C GLN A 261 31.58 -17.66 62.31
N LEU A 262 31.53 -16.84 63.34
CA LEU A 262 31.22 -15.43 63.48
C LEU A 262 32.35 -14.53 62.94
N SER A 263 32.01 -13.44 62.24
CA SER A 263 32.64 -12.13 62.51
C SER A 263 31.83 -11.00 61.91
N GLU A 264 31.42 -10.09 62.80
CA GLU A 264 30.82 -8.79 62.53
C GLU A 264 31.80 -7.89 61.74
N GLN A 265 31.29 -7.09 60.80
CA GLN A 265 31.49 -5.66 60.94
C GLN A 265 30.38 -4.82 60.30
N ARG A 266 29.82 -3.98 61.17
CA ARG A 266 28.78 -2.98 60.99
C ARG A 266 29.35 -1.77 60.25
N SER A 267 28.62 -1.23 59.27
CA SER A 267 28.69 0.20 58.90
C SER A 267 27.39 0.64 58.26
N THR A 268 26.71 1.54 58.97
CA THR A 268 25.44 2.21 58.66
C THR A 268 25.68 3.52 57.93
N GLN A 269 25.00 3.71 56.80
CA GLN A 269 24.49 4.98 56.24
C GLN A 269 23.69 4.59 54.98
N GLY A 270 22.40 4.84 54.80
CA GLY A 270 21.61 5.99 55.18
C GLY A 270 21.26 6.76 53.90
N SER A 271 20.24 6.35 53.15
CA SER A 271 19.51 7.27 52.27
C SER A 271 18.06 6.82 52.07
N GLU A 272 17.20 7.59 52.70
CA GLU A 272 15.77 7.73 52.52
C GLU A 272 15.40 7.98 51.05
N VAL A 273 14.55 7.12 50.45
CA VAL A 273 13.70 7.49 49.31
C VAL A 273 12.33 6.84 49.49
N THR A 274 11.42 7.67 50.00
CA THR A 274 10.00 7.81 49.68
C THR A 274 9.39 6.72 48.79
N SER A 275 8.53 5.89 49.39
CA SER A 275 7.53 5.10 48.66
C SER A 275 6.44 6.04 48.11
N PRO A 276 6.09 6.00 46.80
CA PRO A 276 4.93 6.73 46.31
C PRO A 276 3.68 5.86 46.44
N SER A 277 2.76 6.36 47.25
CA SER A 277 1.38 5.91 47.34
C SER A 277 0.58 6.15 46.05
N SER A 278 -0.36 5.23 45.79
CA SER A 278 -1.64 5.42 45.08
C SER A 278 -1.68 5.31 43.54
N SER A 279 -2.21 4.17 43.06
CA SER A 279 -2.40 3.84 41.63
C SER A 279 -3.81 4.10 41.08
N ILE A 280 -4.58 5.00 41.70
CA ILE A 280 -6.00 5.20 41.36
C ILE A 280 -6.26 6.50 40.57
N GLY A 281 -5.41 7.53 40.70
CA GLY A 281 -5.61 8.83 40.03
C GLY A 281 -5.44 8.83 38.51
N ASN A 282 -4.54 8.01 37.96
CA ASN A 282 -4.21 8.06 36.54
C ASN A 282 -5.24 7.35 35.64
N LYS A 283 -6.08 6.45 36.18
CA LYS A 283 -7.10 5.75 35.39
C LYS A 283 -8.32 6.64 35.08
N LEU A 284 -8.67 7.58 35.97
CA LEU A 284 -9.81 8.48 35.74
C LEU A 284 -9.54 9.50 34.62
N PHE A 285 -8.31 10.02 34.56
CA PHE A 285 -7.91 10.99 33.54
C PHE A 285 -7.88 10.40 32.12
N THR A 286 -7.42 9.15 31.97
CA THR A 286 -7.43 8.48 30.67
C THR A 286 -8.85 8.28 30.15
N VAL A 287 -9.79 7.91 31.03
CA VAL A 287 -11.19 7.66 30.63
C VAL A 287 -11.90 8.95 30.25
N LEU A 288 -11.72 10.05 31.00
CA LEU A 288 -12.32 11.34 30.63
C LEU A 288 -11.78 11.90 29.30
N SER A 289 -10.50 11.69 29.00
CA SER A 289 -9.88 12.14 27.75
C SER A 289 -10.50 11.48 26.51
N ILE A 290 -10.84 10.19 26.60
CA ILE A 290 -11.46 9.43 25.50
C ILE A 290 -12.85 9.97 25.17
N PHE A 291 -13.67 10.29 26.18
CA PHE A 291 -15.00 10.84 25.95
C PHE A 291 -14.96 12.24 25.35
N GLY A 292 -13.99 13.08 25.72
CA GLY A 292 -13.77 14.40 25.13
C GLY A 292 -13.42 14.32 23.64
N ALA A 293 -12.55 13.39 23.26
CA ALA A 293 -12.17 13.17 21.86
C ALA A 293 -13.37 12.68 21.02
N ILE A 294 -14.15 11.72 21.52
CA ILE A 294 -15.32 11.19 20.82
C ILE A 294 -16.36 12.30 20.57
N ALA A 295 -16.65 13.14 21.57
CA ALA A 295 -17.57 14.25 21.40
C ALA A 295 -17.08 15.29 20.37
N PHE A 296 -15.78 15.58 20.36
CA PHE A 296 -15.18 16.50 19.39
C PHE A 296 -15.26 15.98 17.95
N PHE A 297 -14.93 14.71 17.72
CA PHE A 297 -15.04 14.09 16.39
C PHE A 297 -16.50 13.99 15.91
N LEU A 298 -17.43 13.61 16.79
CA LEU A 298 -18.85 13.58 16.46
C LEU A 298 -19.40 14.97 16.10
N GLY A 299 -18.97 16.02 16.79
CA GLY A 299 -19.33 17.40 16.47
C GLY A 299 -18.87 17.85 15.08
N ILE A 300 -17.65 17.48 14.70
CA ILE A 300 -17.08 17.77 13.38
C ILE A 300 -17.83 17.00 12.30
N SER A 301 -18.01 15.69 12.46
CA SER A 301 -18.72 14.84 11.50
C SER A 301 -20.17 15.28 11.31
N TYR A 302 -20.86 15.67 12.38
CA TYR A 302 -22.23 16.20 12.30
C TYR A 302 -22.31 17.48 11.47
N LYS A 303 -21.37 18.42 11.65
CA LYS A 303 -21.33 19.68 10.89
C LYS A 303 -21.09 19.46 9.39
N TYR A 304 -20.17 18.56 9.04
CA TYR A 304 -19.88 18.22 7.63
C TYR A 304 -21.02 17.43 6.97
N SER A 305 -21.68 16.54 7.71
CA SER A 305 -22.83 15.76 7.21
C SER A 305 -24.04 16.66 6.91
N LEU A 306 -24.36 17.59 7.82
CA LEU A 306 -25.46 18.56 7.63
C LEU A 306 -25.19 19.52 6.46
N PHE A 307 -23.93 19.92 6.25
CA PHE A 307 -23.52 20.75 5.11
C PHE A 307 -23.62 19.99 3.78
N GLY A 308 -23.23 18.71 3.76
CA GLY A 308 -23.35 17.83 2.59
C GLY A 308 -24.79 17.60 2.15
N LEU A 309 -25.72 17.42 3.10
CA LEU A 309 -27.15 17.23 2.82
C LEU A 309 -27.78 18.50 2.21
N ARG A 310 -27.45 19.69 2.72
CA ARG A 310 -27.94 20.98 2.14
C ARG A 310 -27.49 21.17 0.69
N LYS A 311 -26.25 20.84 0.36
CA LYS A 311 -25.70 21.00 -1.00
C LYS A 311 -26.35 20.03 -2.00
N ARG A 312 -26.71 18.81 -1.55
CA ARG A 312 -27.44 17.84 -2.38
C ARG A 312 -28.88 18.29 -2.67
N ALA A 313 -29.58 18.82 -1.67
CA ALA A 313 -30.95 19.34 -1.83
C ALA A 313 -31.01 20.51 -2.83
N GLN A 314 -30.08 21.47 -2.75
CA GLN A 314 -30.00 22.58 -3.72
C GLN A 314 -29.72 22.09 -5.15
N LYS A 315 -28.85 21.08 -5.32
CA LYS A 315 -28.51 20.52 -6.64
C LYS A 315 -29.68 19.74 -7.24
N GLN A 316 -30.47 19.03 -6.44
CA GLN A 316 -31.70 18.37 -6.88
C GLN A 316 -32.77 19.40 -7.30
N HIS A 317 -32.99 20.44 -6.50
CA HIS A 317 -33.93 21.52 -6.84
C HIS A 317 -33.56 22.24 -8.15
N LEU A 318 -32.26 22.46 -8.42
CA LEU A 318 -31.80 23.06 -9.67
C LEU A 318 -32.01 22.14 -10.88
N ARG A 319 -31.80 20.82 -10.71
CA ARG A 319 -32.05 19.81 -11.75
C ARG A 319 -33.53 19.71 -12.12
N GLU A 320 -34.42 19.75 -11.14
CA GLU A 320 -35.87 19.74 -11.37
C GLU A 320 -36.35 21.03 -12.07
N LYS A 321 -35.79 22.19 -11.71
CA LYS A 321 -36.05 23.45 -12.45
C LYS A 321 -35.63 23.36 -13.92
N ILE A 322 -34.45 22.82 -14.22
CA ILE A 322 -33.97 22.66 -15.60
C ILE A 322 -34.85 21.69 -16.40
N LYS A 323 -35.29 20.58 -15.78
CA LYS A 323 -36.23 19.64 -16.42
C LYS A 323 -37.58 20.28 -16.75
N ASN A 324 -38.13 21.08 -15.84
CA ASN A 324 -39.39 21.77 -16.05
C ASN A 324 -39.30 22.81 -17.17
N ILE A 325 -38.19 23.57 -17.26
CA ILE A 325 -37.96 24.50 -18.38
C ILE A 325 -37.89 23.77 -19.72
N LYS A 326 -37.21 22.61 -19.78
CA LYS A 326 -37.15 21.80 -21.01
C LYS A 326 -38.51 21.21 -21.41
N ARG A 327 -39.40 20.94 -20.45
CA ARG A 327 -40.76 20.45 -20.72
C ARG A 327 -41.73 21.52 -21.22
N ILE A 328 -41.45 22.80 -20.97
CA ILE A 328 -42.30 23.92 -21.41
C ILE A 328 -41.93 24.36 -22.85
N ASN A 329 -40.73 24.03 -23.33
CA ASN A 329 -40.23 24.39 -24.65
C ASN A 329 -40.40 23.29 -25.73
N TYR A 330 -41.22 22.28 -25.45
CA TYR A 330 -41.66 21.24 -26.39
C TYR A 330 -43.18 21.16 -26.37
#